data_AF-A0A7V9DCA9-F1
#
_entry.id   AF-A0A7V9DCA9-F1
#
_cell.length_a   1.000
_cell.length_b   1.000
_cell.length_c   1.000
_cell.angle_alpha   90.00
_cell.angle_beta   90.00
_cell.angle_gamma   90.00
#
_symmetry.space_group_name_H-M   'P 1'
#
loop_
_entity.id
_entity.type
_entity.pdbx_description
1 polymer ?
#
loop_
_entity_poly.entity_id
_entity_poly.type
_entity_poly.pdbx_seq_one_letter_code
_entity_poly.pdbx_strand_id
1 'polypeptide(L)'
;MNLPEQTCPICGGPAEPSIRFLHWVCFECCRKAVDENGRPLGFGNESFSGGFVAWYKDTNETRDSHICYINGIKCWAGEAHMGGIAIHIYDQIRN
;
A
#
# COMPACT_ATOMS: atom_id res chain seq x y z
N MET A 1 8.58 25.26 -4.84
CA MET A 1 8.53 24.60 -3.52
C MET A 1 9.29 23.29 -3.68
N ASN A 2 10.45 23.13 -3.04
CA ASN A 2 11.20 21.87 -3.12
C ASN A 2 10.57 20.88 -2.13
N LEU A 3 10.15 19.73 -2.62
CA LEU A 3 9.69 18.63 -1.78
C LEU A 3 10.92 17.97 -1.15
N PRO A 4 10.89 17.63 0.15
CA PRO A 4 11.97 16.83 0.72
C PRO A 4 12.07 15.51 -0.05
N GLU A 5 13.29 15.00 -0.24
CA GLU A 5 13.48 13.65 -0.76
C GLU A 5 12.76 12.67 0.17
N GLN A 6 11.84 11.89 -0.40
CA GLN A 6 11.11 10.87 0.31
C GLN A 6 11.64 9.51 -0.12
N THR A 7 12.02 8.70 0.86
CA THR A 7 12.46 7.34 0.65
C THR A 7 11.37 6.37 1.09
N CYS A 8 11.21 5.30 0.33
CA CYS A 8 10.33 4.20 0.71
C CYS A 8 10.79 3.63 2.07
N PRO A 9 9.92 3.56 3.09
CA PRO A 9 10.30 3.07 4.41
C PRO A 9 10.57 1.56 4.43
N ILE A 10 10.32 0.85 3.32
CA ILE A 10 10.53 -0.60 3.18
C ILE A 10 11.85 -0.93 2.49
N CYS A 11 12.18 -0.24 1.40
CA CYS A 11 13.37 -0.57 0.60
C CYS A 11 14.43 0.53 0.56
N GLY A 12 14.17 1.70 1.13
CA GLY A 12 15.05 2.87 1.06
C GLY A 12 15.17 3.50 -0.33
N GLY A 13 14.52 2.94 -1.35
CA GLY A 13 14.50 3.48 -2.71
C GLY A 13 13.65 4.75 -2.82
N PRO A 14 13.70 5.45 -3.98
CA PRO A 14 12.92 6.66 -4.20
C PRO A 14 11.42 6.36 -4.08
N ALA A 15 10.74 7.14 -3.25
CA ALA A 15 9.29 7.21 -3.25
C ALA A 15 8.86 8.48 -4.00
N GLU A 16 7.69 8.46 -4.65
CA GLU A 16 7.15 9.67 -5.27
C GLU A 16 6.92 10.74 -4.18
N PRO A 17 7.54 11.93 -4.31
CA PRO A 17 7.45 12.95 -3.29
C PRO A 17 6.00 13.43 -3.13
N SER A 18 5.45 13.28 -1.92
CA SER A 18 4.11 13.75 -1.58
C SER A 18 4.13 14.62 -0.33
N ILE A 19 3.75 15.89 -0.47
CA ILE A 19 3.58 16.80 0.68
C ILE A 19 2.62 16.27 1.75
N ARG A 20 1.71 15.36 1.37
CA ARG A 20 0.68 14.85 2.27
C ARG A 20 1.14 13.64 3.06
N PHE A 21 2.21 12.99 2.62
CA PHE A 21 2.44 11.59 2.88
C PHE A 21 3.93 11.31 2.97
N LEU A 22 4.49 11.59 4.14
CA LEU A 22 5.94 11.58 4.35
C LEU A 22 6.58 10.17 4.29
N HIS A 23 5.78 9.11 4.47
CA HIS A 23 6.27 7.73 4.64
C HIS A 23 5.52 6.70 3.78
N TRP A 24 5.23 6.99 2.52
CA TRP A 24 4.50 6.04 1.67
C TRP A 24 5.41 4.97 1.09
N VAL A 25 4.84 3.77 0.98
CA VAL A 25 5.50 2.65 0.32
C VAL A 25 5.55 2.91 -1.18
N CYS A 26 6.73 2.77 -1.80
CA CYS A 26 6.87 2.98 -3.24
C CYS A 26 6.12 1.93 -4.06
N PHE A 27 5.80 2.26 -5.30
CA PHE A 27 5.05 1.40 -6.22
C PHE A 27 5.64 -0.02 -6.34
N GLU A 28 6.96 -0.14 -6.44
CA GLU A 28 7.64 -1.44 -6.55
C GLU A 28 7.50 -2.31 -5.29
N CYS A 29 7.43 -1.70 -4.12
CA CYS A 29 7.13 -2.42 -2.88
C CYS A 29 5.66 -2.80 -2.80
N CYS A 30 4.74 -1.92 -3.22
CA CYS A 30 3.31 -2.24 -3.28
C CYS A 30 3.03 -3.47 -4.15
N ARG A 31 3.76 -3.65 -5.25
CA ARG A 31 3.61 -4.83 -6.14
C ARG A 31 3.96 -6.15 -5.47
N LYS A 32 4.80 -6.13 -4.44
CA LYS A 32 5.29 -7.29 -3.66
C LYS A 32 4.41 -7.62 -2.45
N ALA A 33 3.29 -6.93 -2.29
CA ALA A 33 2.37 -7.18 -1.18
C ALA A 33 1.82 -8.62 -1.21
N VAL A 34 1.87 -9.26 -0.06
CA VAL A 34 1.35 -10.61 0.19
C VAL A 34 0.47 -10.64 1.43
N ASP A 35 -0.29 -11.71 1.60
CA ASP A 35 -0.97 -12.01 2.85
C ASP A 35 0.00 -12.61 3.89
N GLU A 36 -0.53 -12.98 5.06
CA GLU A 36 0.20 -13.63 6.15
C GLU A 36 0.82 -14.99 5.78
N ASN A 37 0.34 -15.63 4.70
CA ASN A 37 0.81 -16.91 4.18
C ASN A 37 1.73 -16.75 2.96
N GLY A 38 2.05 -15.52 2.55
CA GLY A 38 2.87 -15.24 1.38
C GLY A 38 2.13 -15.27 0.04
N ARG A 39 0.79 -15.34 0.04
CA ARG A 39 -0.01 -15.29 -1.20
C ARG A 39 -0.05 -13.87 -1.78
N PRO A 40 0.14 -13.69 -3.09
CA PRO A 40 0.26 -12.37 -3.70
C PRO A 40 -1.08 -11.61 -3.72
N LEU A 41 -1.06 -10.35 -3.29
CA LEU A 41 -2.24 -9.49 -3.21
C LEU A 41 -2.21 -8.36 -4.25
N GLY A 42 -3.39 -8.03 -4.78
CA GLY A 42 -3.68 -6.82 -5.54
C GLY A 42 -4.66 -5.93 -4.79
N PHE A 43 -4.63 -4.63 -5.09
CA PHE A 43 -5.52 -3.64 -4.50
C PHE A 43 -6.01 -2.64 -5.54
N GLY A 44 -7.23 -2.14 -5.32
CA GLY A 44 -7.86 -1.18 -6.22
C GLY A 44 -9.07 -0.54 -5.58
N ASN A 45 -9.69 0.40 -6.30
CA ASN A 45 -10.98 0.93 -5.92
C ASN A 45 -12.10 -0.01 -6.37
N GLU A 46 -13.13 -0.18 -5.53
CA GLU A 46 -14.33 -0.95 -5.90
C GLU A 46 -15.12 -0.28 -7.02
N SER A 47 -15.11 1.06 -7.06
CA SER A 47 -15.93 1.85 -7.97
C SER A 47 -15.26 3.17 -8.34
N PHE A 48 -15.82 3.86 -9.33
CA PHE A 48 -15.40 5.22 -9.69
C PHE A 48 -15.60 6.24 -8.56
N SER A 49 -16.57 6.00 -7.67
CA SER A 49 -16.82 6.84 -6.48
C SER A 49 -15.91 6.51 -5.29
N GLY A 50 -15.01 5.54 -5.44
CA GLY A 50 -14.10 5.11 -4.38
C GLY A 50 -14.38 3.71 -3.87
N GLY A 51 -13.99 3.45 -2.62
CA GLY A 51 -14.02 2.12 -2.01
C GLY A 51 -12.68 1.42 -2.14
N PHE A 52 -12.51 0.34 -1.36
CA PHE A 52 -11.28 -0.43 -1.31
C PHE A 52 -11.60 -1.90 -1.58
N VAL A 53 -10.90 -2.51 -2.53
CA VAL A 53 -10.91 -3.95 -2.73
C VAL A 53 -9.49 -4.49 -2.68
N ALA A 54 -9.34 -5.62 -1.98
CA ALA A 54 -8.17 -6.48 -2.08
C ALA A 54 -8.57 -7.80 -2.74
N TRP A 55 -7.66 -8.37 -3.51
CA TRP A 55 -7.85 -9.70 -4.11
C TRP A 55 -6.54 -10.48 -4.16
N TYR A 56 -6.63 -11.79 -4.21
CA TYR A 56 -5.48 -12.63 -4.48
C TYR A 56 -5.17 -12.64 -5.98
N LYS A 57 -3.94 -12.29 -6.37
CA LYS A 57 -3.54 -12.20 -7.79
C LYS A 57 -3.49 -13.56 -8.50
N ASP A 58 -3.41 -14.65 -7.75
CA ASP A 58 -3.35 -16.02 -8.27
C ASP A 58 -4.74 -16.59 -8.58
N THR A 59 -5.76 -16.26 -7.79
CA THR A 59 -7.12 -16.81 -7.94
C THR A 59 -8.20 -15.78 -8.28
N ASN A 60 -7.90 -14.48 -8.19
CA ASN A 60 -8.86 -13.38 -8.23
C ASN A 60 -9.97 -13.44 -7.17
N GLU A 61 -9.79 -14.26 -6.14
CA GLU A 61 -10.69 -14.30 -4.99
C GLU A 61 -10.55 -12.99 -4.19
N THR A 62 -11.70 -12.42 -3.80
CA THR A 62 -11.73 -11.20 -2.98
C THR A 62 -11.24 -11.49 -1.57
N ARG A 63 -10.53 -10.52 -0.99
CA ARG A 63 -10.03 -10.57 0.37
C ARG A 63 -10.66 -9.45 1.18
N ASP A 64 -11.37 -9.83 2.23
CA ASP A 64 -11.95 -8.89 3.20
C ASP A 64 -10.92 -8.49 4.27
N SER A 65 -9.85 -7.82 3.84
CA SER A 65 -8.83 -7.30 4.74
C SER A 65 -7.96 -6.24 4.08
N HIS A 66 -7.63 -5.20 4.84
CA HIS A 66 -6.64 -4.19 4.50
C HIS A 66 -5.20 -4.59 4.86
N ILE A 67 -5.03 -5.68 5.61
CA ILE A 67 -3.72 -6.12 6.09
C ILE A 67 -2.98 -6.86 4.99
N CYS A 68 -1.76 -6.40 4.73
CA CYS A 68 -0.80 -7.05 3.86
C CYS A 68 0.61 -7.00 4.48
N TYR A 69 1.53 -7.74 3.88
CA TYR A 69 2.93 -7.79 4.26
C TYR A 69 3.79 -7.52 3.04
N ILE A 70 4.84 -6.72 3.22
CA ILE A 70 5.83 -6.46 2.18
C ILE A 70 7.19 -6.68 2.82
N ASN A 71 7.98 -7.61 2.28
CA ASN A 71 9.25 -8.05 2.88
C ASN A 71 9.10 -8.45 4.37
N GLY A 72 7.96 -9.04 4.75
CA GLY A 72 7.64 -9.41 6.14
C GLY A 72 7.18 -8.26 7.04
N ILE A 73 7.18 -7.01 6.57
CA ILE A 73 6.72 -5.85 7.32
C ILE A 73 5.20 -5.74 7.19
N LYS A 74 4.50 -5.71 8.34
CA LYS A 74 3.04 -5.55 8.37
C LYS A 74 2.63 -4.15 7.91
N CYS A 75 1.72 -4.12 6.95
CA CYS A 75 1.25 -2.91 6.29
C CYS A 75 -0.28 -2.83 6.28
N TRP A 76 -0.79 -1.62 6.04
CA TRP A 76 -2.19 -1.32 5.79
C TRP A 76 -2.32 -0.78 4.36
N ALA A 77 -3.15 -1.43 3.54
CA ALA A 77 -3.56 -0.94 2.24
C ALA A 77 -4.92 -0.25 2.36
N GLY A 78 -5.11 0.94 1.81
CA GLY A 78 -6.36 1.67 1.92
C GLY A 78 -6.55 2.73 0.84
N GLU A 79 -7.76 3.25 0.72
CA GLU A 79 -8.07 4.30 -0.26
C GLU A 79 -7.27 5.57 0.03
N ALA A 80 -6.63 6.12 -1.01
CA ALA A 80 -5.98 7.42 -0.94
C ALA A 80 -7.00 8.55 -1.09
N HIS A 81 -6.74 9.70 -0.47
CA HIS A 81 -7.64 10.87 -0.45
C HIS A 81 -8.03 11.48 -1.82
N MET A 82 -7.40 11.05 -2.93
CA MET A 82 -7.74 11.49 -4.29
C MET A 82 -7.97 10.31 -5.25
N GLY A 83 -8.35 9.14 -4.71
CA GLY A 83 -8.49 7.90 -5.47
C GLY A 83 -7.17 7.12 -5.58
N GLY A 84 -7.27 5.84 -5.95
CA GLY A 84 -6.17 4.89 -5.89
C GLY A 84 -5.97 4.29 -4.50
N ILE A 85 -5.00 3.39 -4.39
CA ILE A 85 -4.67 2.69 -3.14
C ILE A 85 -3.29 3.11 -2.63
N ALA A 86 -3.26 3.48 -1.35
CA ALA A 86 -2.09 3.75 -0.55
C ALA A 86 -1.68 2.53 0.26
N ILE A 87 -0.38 2.32 0.47
CA ILE A 87 0.12 1.36 1.45
C ILE A 87 1.06 2.05 2.44
N HIS A 88 0.85 1.78 3.71
CA HIS A 88 1.61 2.32 4.83
C HIS A 88 2.06 1.20 5.77
N ILE A 89 3.16 1.41 6.49
CA ILE A 89 3.54 0.52 7.59
C ILE A 89 2.46 0.63 8.68
N TYR A 90 1.97 -0.50 9.16
CA TYR A 90 0.82 -0.57 10.06
C TYR A 90 1.06 0.20 11.36
N ASP A 91 2.26 0.10 11.92
CA ASP A 91 2.62 0.75 13.19
C ASP A 91 2.71 2.28 13.06
N GLN A 92 2.94 2.81 11.85
CA GLN A 92 2.99 4.25 11.60
C GLN A 92 1.60 4.90 11.55
N ILE A 93 0.52 4.12 11.44
CA ILE A 93 -0.86 4.64 11.40
C ILE A 93 -1.47 4.71 12.80
N ARG A 94 -0.92 3.98 13.79
CA ARG A 94 -1.50 3.88 15.14
C ARG A 94 -0.95 4.89 16.17
N ASN A 95 0.08 5.65 15.81
CA ASN A 95 0.64 6.73 16.63
C ASN A 95 0.17 8.09 16.12
#